data_AF-A0A8J4E6S7-F1
#
_entry.id   AF-A0A8J4E6S7-F1
#
_cell.length_a   1.000
_cell.length_b   1.000
_cell.length_c   1.000
_cell.angle_alpha   90.00
_cell.angle_beta   90.00
_cell.angle_gamma   90.00
#
_symmetry.space_group_name_H-M   'P 1'
#
loop_
_entity.id
_entity.type
_entity.pdbx_description
1 polymer ?
#
loop_
_entity_poly.entity_id
_entity_poly.type
_entity_poly.pdbx_seq_one_letter_code
_entity_poly.pdbx_strand_id
1 'polypeptide(L)'
;MTAYLGADATGRLTDVPRLLGDLRAAPAPTTDAEAANLPTALATALATGHHLLLSGNGDAGSVHRLLMDAVETALHRPDIPDGVLLECFYSLAWTSFFGGSGDLWEPLARAVAHSGRVVPESLSLLMTCLADPAGTALPAGRPVLRRLDDAVGRLDTVTDPVEVVRIGTAAMYVGRVEGCVPALRRLVDAGPPALAIHAMNVLSGHRYETGEWDGAGRLAADGLELSDRLGYRLLAQLFRHRQGMLAATRGDNDRAEELAVRASPRSRGDWRW
;
A
#
# COMPACT_ATOMS: atom_id res chain seq x y z
N MET A 1 3.03 -4.41 -16.94
CA MET A 1 2.42 -3.11 -16.60
C MET A 1 2.40 -3.01 -15.08
N THR A 2 3.59 -2.91 -14.52
CA THR A 2 3.91 -3.02 -13.09
C THR A 2 4.31 -1.63 -12.58
N ALA A 3 3.67 -0.60 -13.15
CA ALA A 3 4.30 0.70 -13.31
C ALA A 3 4.27 1.57 -12.04
N TYR A 4 3.35 1.30 -11.12
CA TYR A 4 3.07 2.27 -10.06
C TYR A 4 3.75 2.00 -8.71
N LEU A 5 4.23 0.77 -8.50
CA LEU A 5 5.06 0.43 -7.34
C LEU A 5 6.55 0.26 -7.70
N GLY A 6 6.92 0.30 -9.00
CA GLY A 6 8.29 -0.02 -9.41
C GLY A 6 8.81 0.47 -10.76
N ALA A 7 8.14 1.35 -11.52
CA ALA A 7 8.62 1.74 -12.86
C ALA A 7 9.29 3.11 -13.00
N ASP A 8 9.73 3.73 -11.91
CA ASP A 8 10.81 4.70 -12.01
C ASP A 8 12.07 4.10 -11.35
N ALA A 9 13.18 4.08 -12.08
CA ALA A 9 14.49 3.68 -11.56
C ALA A 9 14.89 4.49 -10.32
N THR A 10 14.35 5.69 -10.15
CA THR A 10 14.58 6.54 -8.97
C THR A 10 13.54 6.36 -7.86
N GLY A 11 12.36 5.79 -8.17
CA GLY A 11 11.25 5.62 -7.23
C GLY A 11 10.77 6.93 -6.58
N ARG A 12 10.94 8.08 -7.22
CA ARG A 12 10.61 9.39 -6.64
C ARG A 12 9.13 9.72 -6.83
N LEU A 13 8.38 9.81 -5.72
CA LEU A 13 6.97 10.20 -5.77
C LEU A 13 6.76 11.66 -6.23
N THR A 14 7.78 12.49 -6.07
CA THR A 14 7.78 13.90 -6.46
C THR A 14 7.71 14.12 -7.97
N ASP A 15 8.08 13.12 -8.77
CA ASP A 15 8.08 13.23 -10.24
C ASP A 15 6.72 12.88 -10.87
N VAL A 16 5.81 12.26 -10.11
CA VAL A 16 4.51 11.79 -10.58
C VAL A 16 3.60 12.90 -11.12
N PRO A 17 3.45 14.09 -10.48
CA PRO A 17 2.61 15.15 -11.03
C PRO A 17 3.07 15.66 -12.40
N ARG A 18 4.39 15.70 -12.63
CA ARG A 18 4.96 16.06 -13.92
C ARG A 18 4.60 15.02 -14.98
N LEU A 19 4.79 13.73 -14.68
CA LEU A 19 4.43 12.64 -15.59
C LEU A 19 2.93 12.63 -15.93
N LEU A 20 2.07 12.92 -14.95
CA LEU A 20 0.63 13.11 -15.17
C LEU A 20 0.33 14.34 -16.04
N GLY A 21 1.08 15.43 -15.86
CA GLY A 21 1.01 16.63 -16.70
C GLY A 21 1.39 16.33 -18.15
N ASP A 22 2.49 15.61 -18.35
CA ASP A 22 2.99 15.23 -19.69
C ASP A 22 1.97 14.33 -20.42
N LEU A 23 1.33 13.40 -19.70
CA LEU A 23 0.26 12.54 -20.25
C LEU A 23 -0.99 13.34 -20.66
N ARG A 24 -1.34 14.39 -19.91
CA ARG A 24 -2.49 15.27 -20.22
C ARG A 24 -2.18 16.29 -21.31
N ALA A 25 -0.91 16.69 -21.44
CA ALA A 25 -0.43 17.64 -22.44
C ALA A 25 -0.11 16.98 -23.79
N ALA A 26 -0.15 15.64 -23.87
CA ALA A 26 -0.09 14.91 -25.13
C ALA A 26 -1.17 15.45 -26.10
N PRO A 27 -0.86 15.51 -27.42
CA PRO A 27 -1.73 16.15 -28.40
C PRO A 27 -3.18 15.73 -28.22
N ALA A 28 -4.07 16.73 -28.24
CA ALA A 28 -5.48 16.48 -28.06
C ALA A 28 -5.95 15.40 -29.05
N PRO A 29 -6.66 14.38 -28.57
CA PRO A 29 -7.11 13.29 -29.40
C PRO A 29 -7.90 13.80 -30.60
N THR A 30 -7.67 13.19 -31.76
CA THR A 30 -8.23 13.66 -33.04
C THR A 30 -9.70 13.27 -33.22
N THR A 31 -10.23 12.43 -32.31
CA THR A 31 -11.61 11.96 -32.30
C THR A 31 -12.20 11.94 -30.89
N ASP A 32 -13.52 12.08 -30.77
CA ASP A 32 -14.25 11.96 -29.49
C ASP A 32 -14.05 10.59 -28.81
N ALA A 33 -13.73 9.54 -29.59
CA ALA A 33 -13.44 8.20 -29.09
C ALA A 33 -12.05 8.10 -28.42
N GLU A 34 -11.06 8.83 -28.94
CA GLU A 34 -9.73 8.92 -28.32
C GLU A 34 -9.74 9.84 -27.09
N ALA A 35 -10.61 10.85 -27.05
CA ALA A 35 -10.87 11.69 -25.87
C ALA A 35 -11.49 10.90 -24.69
N ALA A 36 -12.20 9.81 -24.99
CA ALA A 36 -12.84 8.92 -24.04
C ALA A 36 -12.08 7.58 -23.88
N ASN A 37 -10.73 7.58 -23.98
CA ASN A 37 -9.93 6.36 -23.80
C ASN A 37 -9.95 5.90 -22.32
N LEU A 38 -10.92 5.04 -22.01
CA LEU A 38 -11.19 4.54 -20.66
C LEU A 38 -10.00 3.82 -20.00
N PRO A 39 -9.21 2.94 -20.69
CA PRO A 39 -7.95 2.43 -20.14
C PRO A 39 -7.00 3.53 -19.65
N THR A 40 -6.84 4.62 -20.40
CA THR A 40 -5.99 5.75 -20.03
C THR A 40 -6.58 6.53 -18.85
N ALA A 41 -7.90 6.70 -18.81
CA ALA A 41 -8.59 7.35 -17.69
C ALA A 41 -8.42 6.54 -16.39
N LEU A 42 -8.58 5.22 -16.43
CA LEU A 42 -8.38 4.34 -15.28
C LEU A 42 -6.93 4.38 -14.79
N ALA A 43 -5.96 4.27 -15.71
CA ALA A 43 -4.55 4.39 -15.38
C ALA A 43 -4.21 5.77 -14.78
N THR A 44 -4.83 6.83 -15.26
CA THR A 44 -4.68 8.20 -14.72
C THR A 44 -5.28 8.34 -13.32
N ALA A 45 -6.45 7.75 -13.08
CA ALA A 45 -7.09 7.73 -11.76
C ALA A 45 -6.25 6.95 -10.75
N LEU A 46 -5.77 5.75 -11.12
CA LEU A 46 -4.82 4.96 -10.34
C LEU A 46 -3.58 5.78 -9.98
N ALA A 47 -3.01 6.44 -10.99
CA ALA A 47 -1.80 7.21 -10.87
C ALA A 47 -1.95 8.41 -9.92
N THR A 48 -3.06 9.13 -10.08
CA THR A 48 -3.43 10.27 -9.24
C THR A 48 -3.73 9.82 -7.81
N GLY A 49 -4.51 8.74 -7.64
CA GLY A 49 -4.85 8.18 -6.34
C GLY A 49 -3.62 7.75 -5.55
N HIS A 50 -2.69 7.02 -6.18
CA HIS A 50 -1.41 6.66 -5.56
C HIS A 50 -0.59 7.88 -5.14
N HIS A 51 -0.49 8.89 -6.01
CA HIS A 51 0.23 10.12 -5.67
C HIS A 51 -0.40 10.80 -4.45
N LEU A 52 -1.71 11.04 -4.46
CA LEU A 52 -2.43 11.72 -3.39
C LEU A 52 -2.31 10.96 -2.06
N LEU A 53 -2.47 9.64 -2.09
CA LEU A 53 -2.33 8.78 -0.92
C LEU A 53 -0.92 8.82 -0.35
N LEU A 54 0.09 8.51 -1.18
CA LEU A 54 1.45 8.31 -0.71
C LEU A 54 2.18 9.61 -0.36
N SER A 55 1.83 10.72 -1.02
CA SER A 55 2.35 12.06 -0.70
C SER A 55 1.68 12.66 0.53
N GLY A 56 0.56 12.08 0.99
CA GLY A 56 -0.25 12.64 2.07
C GLY A 56 -0.90 13.99 1.72
N ASN A 57 -0.99 14.32 0.43
CA ASN A 57 -1.63 15.55 -0.06
C ASN A 57 -3.15 15.40 -0.24
N GLY A 58 -3.68 14.17 -0.22
CA GLY A 58 -5.12 13.90 -0.28
C GLY A 58 -5.60 13.17 0.96
N ASP A 59 -6.90 13.32 1.28
CA ASP A 59 -7.56 12.48 2.28
C ASP A 59 -7.94 11.12 1.68
N ALA A 60 -7.97 10.08 2.52
CA ALA A 60 -8.24 8.72 2.09
C ALA A 60 -9.65 8.57 1.46
N GLY A 61 -10.64 9.34 1.91
CA GLY A 61 -12.00 9.28 1.37
C GLY A 61 -12.08 9.80 -0.07
N SER A 62 -11.40 10.91 -0.37
CA SER A 62 -11.33 11.46 -1.73
C SER A 62 -10.54 10.56 -2.68
N VAL A 63 -9.45 9.96 -2.21
CA VAL A 63 -8.70 8.97 -3.01
C VAL A 63 -9.55 7.74 -3.29
N HIS A 64 -10.26 7.23 -2.28
CA HIS A 64 -11.14 6.07 -2.42
C HIS A 64 -12.23 6.34 -3.45
N ARG A 65 -12.93 7.48 -3.34
CA ARG A 65 -13.97 7.88 -4.29
C ARG A 65 -13.46 7.99 -5.71
N LEU A 66 -12.32 8.68 -5.92
CA LEU A 66 -11.68 8.79 -7.24
C LEU A 66 -11.41 7.42 -7.88
N LEU A 67 -10.87 6.48 -7.10
CA LEU A 67 -10.56 5.15 -7.59
C LEU A 67 -11.83 4.32 -7.82
N MET A 68 -12.81 4.41 -6.93
CA MET A 68 -14.10 3.71 -7.08
C MET A 68 -14.85 4.19 -8.31
N ASP A 69 -14.97 5.50 -8.55
CA ASP A 69 -15.66 6.06 -9.72
C ASP A 69 -15.02 5.55 -11.04
N ALA A 70 -13.69 5.50 -11.08
CA ALA A 70 -12.95 4.99 -12.24
C ALA A 70 -13.13 3.48 -12.42
N VAL A 71 -13.08 2.72 -11.31
CA VAL A 71 -13.29 1.27 -11.29
C VAL A 71 -14.69 0.91 -11.74
N GLU A 72 -15.73 1.58 -11.23
CA GLU A 72 -17.13 1.32 -11.60
C GLU A 72 -17.37 1.51 -13.10
N THR A 73 -16.77 2.54 -13.69
CA THR A 73 -16.84 2.79 -15.14
C THR A 73 -16.12 1.71 -15.94
N ALA A 74 -15.02 1.16 -15.41
CA ALA A 74 -14.17 0.17 -16.06
C ALA A 74 -14.57 -1.30 -15.80
N LEU A 75 -15.41 -1.57 -14.79
CA LEU A 75 -15.55 -2.90 -14.18
C LEU A 75 -15.97 -4.00 -15.16
N HIS A 76 -16.92 -3.69 -16.05
CA HIS A 76 -17.51 -4.63 -16.98
C HIS A 76 -16.96 -4.50 -18.41
N ARG A 77 -15.87 -3.74 -18.57
CA ARG A 77 -15.34 -3.40 -19.89
C ARG A 77 -14.26 -4.41 -20.32
N PRO A 78 -14.46 -5.13 -21.44
CA PRO A 78 -13.53 -6.18 -21.87
C PRO A 78 -12.20 -5.62 -22.38
N ASP A 79 -12.17 -4.36 -22.81
CA ASP A 79 -11.00 -3.64 -23.30
C ASP A 79 -10.06 -3.15 -22.17
N ILE A 80 -10.48 -3.23 -20.91
CA ILE A 80 -9.67 -2.84 -19.76
C ILE A 80 -8.67 -3.95 -19.45
N PRO A 81 -7.35 -3.66 -19.47
CA PRO A 81 -6.35 -4.64 -19.10
C PRO A 81 -6.49 -5.02 -17.62
N ASP A 82 -6.54 -6.33 -17.34
CA ASP A 82 -6.66 -6.88 -15.99
C ASP A 82 -5.66 -6.26 -15.00
N GLY A 83 -4.42 -6.05 -15.45
CA GLY A 83 -3.38 -5.47 -14.63
C GLY A 83 -3.74 -4.10 -14.04
N VAL A 84 -4.34 -3.18 -14.82
CA VAL A 84 -4.67 -1.84 -14.29
C VAL A 84 -5.78 -1.95 -13.25
N LEU A 85 -6.82 -2.73 -13.55
CA LEU A 85 -7.96 -2.89 -12.67
C LEU A 85 -7.56 -3.58 -11.36
N LEU A 86 -6.70 -4.61 -11.42
CA LEU A 86 -6.16 -5.28 -10.25
C LEU A 86 -5.30 -4.32 -9.40
N GLU A 87 -4.45 -3.49 -10.02
CA GLU A 87 -3.71 -2.46 -9.30
C GLU A 87 -4.64 -1.47 -8.60
N CYS A 88 -5.75 -1.06 -9.22
CA CYS A 88 -6.77 -0.24 -8.56
C CYS A 88 -7.33 -0.92 -7.31
N PHE A 89 -7.59 -2.23 -7.34
CA PHE A 89 -8.05 -2.96 -6.15
C PHE A 89 -7.00 -2.99 -5.03
N TYR A 90 -5.71 -3.18 -5.36
CA TYR A 90 -4.66 -3.09 -4.35
C TYR A 90 -4.56 -1.67 -3.76
N SER A 91 -4.64 -0.63 -4.59
CA SER A 91 -4.64 0.76 -4.11
C SER A 91 -5.84 1.04 -3.21
N LEU A 92 -7.03 0.59 -3.60
CA LEU A 92 -8.24 0.72 -2.80
C LEU A 92 -8.10 -0.01 -1.46
N ALA A 93 -7.51 -1.21 -1.42
CA ALA A 93 -7.28 -1.92 -0.15
C ALA A 93 -6.38 -1.11 0.80
N TRP A 94 -5.31 -0.51 0.29
CA TRP A 94 -4.46 0.40 1.06
C TRP A 94 -5.21 1.66 1.51
N THR A 95 -5.99 2.26 0.62
CA THR A 95 -6.78 3.45 0.95
C THR A 95 -7.83 3.15 2.02
N SER A 96 -8.52 2.00 1.95
CA SER A 96 -9.49 1.57 2.95
C SER A 96 -8.83 1.32 4.31
N PHE A 97 -7.64 0.71 4.33
CA PHE A 97 -6.86 0.54 5.56
C PHE A 97 -6.49 1.89 6.20
N PHE A 98 -5.92 2.82 5.44
CA PHE A 98 -5.51 4.13 5.96
C PHE A 98 -6.69 5.07 6.25
N GLY A 99 -7.82 4.86 5.60
CA GLY A 99 -9.06 5.57 5.90
C GLY A 99 -9.71 5.16 7.22
N GLY A 100 -9.37 3.98 7.75
CA GLY A 100 -9.79 3.53 9.09
C GLY A 100 -11.30 3.33 9.26
N SER A 101 -12.06 3.24 8.17
CA SER A 101 -13.51 3.03 8.18
C SER A 101 -13.90 1.72 7.50
N GLY A 102 -14.75 0.93 8.16
CA GLY A 102 -15.35 -0.29 7.60
C GLY A 102 -16.11 -0.04 6.30
N ASP A 103 -16.70 1.14 6.17
CA ASP A 103 -17.52 1.54 5.01
C ASP A 103 -16.70 1.64 3.70
N LEU A 104 -15.37 1.72 3.80
CA LEU A 104 -14.47 1.74 2.63
C LEU A 104 -14.16 0.33 2.10
N TRP A 105 -14.37 -0.71 2.90
CA TRP A 105 -14.06 -2.10 2.53
C TRP A 105 -15.20 -2.76 1.74
N GLU A 106 -16.46 -2.47 2.10
CA GLU A 106 -17.62 -3.07 1.46
C GLU A 106 -17.72 -2.75 -0.05
N PRO A 107 -17.53 -1.49 -0.50
CA PRO A 107 -17.54 -1.16 -1.92
C PRO A 107 -16.44 -1.88 -2.71
N LEU A 108 -15.24 -1.99 -2.12
CA LEU A 108 -14.13 -2.73 -2.72
C LEU A 108 -14.45 -4.22 -2.85
N ALA A 109 -14.97 -4.84 -1.78
CA ALA A 109 -15.37 -6.25 -1.81
C ALA A 109 -16.43 -6.52 -2.87
N ARG A 110 -17.42 -5.63 -3.01
CA ARG A 110 -18.41 -5.71 -4.09
C ARG A 110 -17.77 -5.57 -5.46
N ALA A 111 -16.91 -4.58 -5.68
CA ALA A 111 -16.26 -4.38 -6.97
C ALA A 111 -15.43 -5.61 -7.39
N VAL A 112 -14.65 -6.18 -6.47
CA VAL A 112 -13.86 -7.40 -6.72
C VAL A 112 -14.78 -8.57 -7.11
N ALA A 113 -15.86 -8.79 -6.37
CA ALA A 113 -16.82 -9.87 -6.64
C ALA A 113 -17.53 -9.71 -8.00
N HIS A 114 -17.85 -8.48 -8.41
CA HIS A 114 -18.55 -8.20 -9.66
C HIS A 114 -17.61 -8.01 -10.87
N SER A 115 -16.30 -7.98 -10.66
CA SER A 115 -15.31 -7.77 -11.73
C SER A 115 -15.26 -8.89 -12.76
N GLY A 116 -15.67 -10.11 -12.37
CA GLY A 116 -15.52 -11.32 -13.20
C GLY A 116 -14.06 -11.71 -13.49
N ARG A 117 -13.07 -11.04 -12.87
CA ARG A 117 -11.64 -11.31 -13.07
C ARG A 117 -11.15 -12.41 -12.14
N VAL A 118 -10.09 -13.09 -12.56
CA VAL A 118 -9.35 -13.99 -11.67
C VAL A 118 -8.62 -13.14 -10.63
N VAL A 119 -9.08 -13.19 -9.39
CA VAL A 119 -8.50 -12.44 -8.28
C VAL A 119 -7.19 -13.09 -7.85
N PRO A 120 -6.05 -12.37 -7.87
CA PRO A 120 -4.80 -12.90 -7.38
C PRO A 120 -4.90 -13.33 -5.91
N GLU A 121 -4.16 -14.38 -5.54
CA GLU A 121 -4.12 -14.85 -4.16
C GLU A 121 -3.67 -13.76 -3.19
N SER A 122 -2.63 -12.99 -3.53
CA SER A 122 -2.14 -11.91 -2.67
C SER A 122 -3.16 -10.79 -2.47
N LEU A 123 -4.02 -10.48 -3.45
CA LEU A 123 -5.11 -9.50 -3.26
C LEU A 123 -6.14 -10.03 -2.26
N SER A 124 -6.54 -11.29 -2.41
CA SER A 124 -7.47 -11.94 -1.48
C SER A 124 -6.93 -11.98 -0.05
N LEU A 125 -5.65 -12.36 0.10
CA LEU A 125 -4.96 -12.40 1.40
C LEU A 125 -4.86 -11.00 2.02
N LEU A 126 -4.46 -9.99 1.23
CA LEU A 126 -4.41 -8.61 1.71
C LEU A 126 -5.76 -8.11 2.17
N MET A 127 -6.80 -8.23 1.34
CA MET A 127 -8.15 -7.77 1.70
C MET A 127 -8.66 -8.44 2.99
N THR A 128 -8.26 -9.67 3.26
CA THR A 128 -8.71 -10.39 4.47
C THR A 128 -7.88 -10.03 5.69
N CYS A 129 -6.55 -10.16 5.61
CA CYS A 129 -5.64 -9.93 6.74
C CYS A 129 -5.53 -8.45 7.12
N LEU A 130 -5.74 -7.54 6.16
CA LEU A 130 -5.65 -6.10 6.39
C LEU A 130 -6.97 -5.50 6.91
N ALA A 131 -8.12 -6.04 6.46
CA ALA A 131 -9.43 -5.53 6.87
C ALA A 131 -9.85 -6.00 8.27
N ASP A 132 -9.64 -7.28 8.59
CA ASP A 132 -10.03 -7.86 9.89
C ASP A 132 -9.04 -8.95 10.36
N PRO A 133 -7.83 -8.55 10.81
CA PRO A 133 -6.84 -9.50 11.30
C PRO A 133 -7.34 -10.30 12.51
N ALA A 134 -8.14 -9.71 13.39
CA ALA A 134 -8.69 -10.40 14.56
C ALA A 134 -9.66 -11.52 14.15
N GLY A 135 -10.53 -11.26 13.16
CA GLY A 135 -11.41 -12.26 12.58
C GLY A 135 -10.65 -13.41 11.91
N THR A 136 -9.47 -13.16 11.33
CA THR A 136 -8.65 -14.24 10.71
C THR A 136 -8.13 -15.26 11.72
N ALA A 137 -8.00 -14.90 13.00
CA ALA A 137 -7.57 -15.81 14.06
C ALA A 137 -8.68 -16.79 14.51
N LEU A 138 -9.94 -16.54 14.14
CA LEU A 138 -11.08 -17.40 14.47
C LEU A 138 -11.06 -18.68 13.61
N PRO A 139 -11.79 -19.75 14.00
CA PRO A 139 -11.85 -20.99 13.23
C PRO A 139 -12.21 -20.80 11.74
N ALA A 140 -13.08 -19.84 11.43
CA ALA A 140 -13.47 -19.48 10.07
C ALA A 140 -12.31 -18.88 9.24
N GLY A 141 -11.31 -18.27 9.89
CA GLY A 141 -10.14 -17.70 9.24
C GLY A 141 -8.97 -18.68 9.04
N ARG A 142 -9.02 -19.89 9.62
CA ARG A 142 -7.96 -20.91 9.46
C ARG A 142 -7.60 -21.25 8.01
N PRO A 143 -8.56 -21.36 7.07
CA PRO A 143 -8.21 -21.59 5.66
C PRO A 143 -7.37 -20.44 5.08
N VAL A 144 -7.62 -19.20 5.50
CA VAL A 144 -6.86 -18.02 5.08
C VAL A 144 -5.43 -18.08 5.61
N LEU A 145 -5.26 -18.41 6.89
CA LEU A 145 -3.93 -18.56 7.49
C LEU A 145 -3.12 -19.66 6.82
N ARG A 146 -3.73 -20.81 6.48
CA ARG A 146 -3.04 -21.87 5.73
C ARG A 146 -2.60 -21.41 4.34
N ARG A 147 -3.48 -20.72 3.60
CA ARG A 147 -3.12 -20.16 2.29
C ARG A 147 -1.99 -19.15 2.38
N LEU A 148 -1.99 -18.34 3.44
CA LEU A 148 -0.90 -17.40 3.70
C LEU A 148 0.40 -18.15 4.02
N ASP A 149 0.38 -19.15 4.91
CA ASP A 149 1.54 -19.97 5.24
C ASP A 149 2.11 -20.63 3.97
N ASP A 150 1.25 -21.15 3.09
CA ASP A 150 1.63 -21.73 1.81
C ASP A 150 2.24 -20.68 0.86
N ALA A 151 1.69 -19.47 0.81
CA ALA A 151 2.21 -18.37 -0.01
C ALA A 151 3.58 -17.88 0.49
N VAL A 152 3.75 -17.77 1.81
CA VAL A 152 5.02 -17.46 2.47
C VAL A 152 6.06 -18.53 2.16
N GLY A 153 5.68 -19.81 2.20
CA GLY A 153 6.56 -20.93 1.90
C GLY A 153 7.09 -20.98 0.46
N ARG A 154 6.53 -20.19 -0.47
CA ARG A 154 6.95 -20.13 -1.88
C ARG A 154 7.74 -18.86 -2.23
N LEU A 155 7.96 -17.94 -1.29
CA LEU A 155 8.57 -16.63 -1.55
C LEU A 155 10.01 -16.67 -2.07
N ASP A 156 10.72 -17.78 -1.88
CA ASP A 156 12.04 -18.01 -2.46
C ASP A 156 12.00 -18.16 -3.98
N THR A 157 10.89 -18.66 -4.52
CA THR A 157 10.67 -18.84 -5.97
C THR A 157 9.96 -17.66 -6.65
N VAL A 158 9.42 -16.73 -5.87
CA VAL A 158 8.72 -15.55 -6.41
C VAL A 158 9.72 -14.54 -6.97
N THR A 159 9.63 -14.28 -8.28
CA THR A 159 10.51 -13.32 -8.96
C THR A 159 9.96 -11.90 -8.97
N ASP A 160 8.65 -11.73 -8.82
CA ASP A 160 8.02 -10.40 -8.78
C ASP A 160 8.22 -9.77 -7.39
N PRO A 161 9.02 -8.70 -7.27
CA PRO A 161 9.27 -8.05 -5.99
C PRO A 161 8.01 -7.39 -5.40
N VAL A 162 7.01 -7.05 -6.22
CA VAL A 162 5.74 -6.50 -5.75
C VAL A 162 4.95 -7.57 -5.00
N GLU A 163 4.92 -8.79 -5.51
CA GLU A 163 4.23 -9.92 -4.88
C GLU A 163 4.86 -10.27 -3.52
N VAL A 164 6.19 -10.24 -3.42
CA VAL A 164 6.90 -10.41 -2.14
C VAL A 164 6.44 -9.40 -1.10
N VAL A 165 6.32 -8.12 -1.47
CA VAL A 165 5.83 -7.06 -0.58
C VAL A 165 4.37 -7.28 -0.19
N ARG A 166 3.51 -7.71 -1.12
CA ARG A 166 2.08 -7.95 -0.87
C ARG A 166 1.88 -9.08 0.13
N ILE A 167 2.56 -10.21 -0.07
CA ILE A 167 2.51 -11.35 0.86
C ILE A 167 3.10 -10.95 2.22
N GLY A 168 4.24 -10.25 2.24
CA GLY A 168 4.85 -9.75 3.47
C GLY A 168 3.93 -8.81 4.26
N THR A 169 3.23 -7.92 3.57
CA THR A 169 2.23 -7.02 4.18
C THR A 169 1.06 -7.80 4.76
N ALA A 170 0.51 -8.79 4.04
CA ALA A 170 -0.56 -9.64 4.57
C ALA A 170 -0.11 -10.41 5.82
N ALA A 171 1.13 -10.91 5.81
CA ALA A 171 1.73 -11.65 6.92
C ALA A 171 1.99 -10.81 8.17
N MET A 172 2.22 -9.50 8.01
CA MET A 172 2.50 -8.57 9.11
C MET A 172 1.39 -8.54 10.16
N TYR A 173 0.13 -8.45 9.75
CA TYR A 173 -0.98 -8.23 10.68
C TYR A 173 -1.44 -9.47 11.44
N VAL A 174 -0.90 -10.64 11.11
CA VAL A 174 -1.29 -11.94 11.68
C VAL A 174 -0.10 -12.73 12.22
N GLY A 175 1.07 -12.08 12.40
CA GLY A 175 2.25 -12.69 13.02
C GLY A 175 2.85 -13.83 12.18
N ARG A 176 2.95 -13.64 10.86
CA ARG A 176 3.48 -14.64 9.90
C ARG A 176 4.71 -14.19 9.11
N VAL A 177 5.37 -13.12 9.56
CA VAL A 177 6.46 -12.48 8.81
C VAL A 177 7.76 -13.30 8.78
N GLU A 178 8.00 -14.20 9.73
CA GLU A 178 9.27 -14.96 9.86
C GLU A 178 9.72 -15.58 8.52
N GLY A 179 8.83 -16.28 7.83
CA GLY A 179 9.14 -16.91 6.54
C GLY A 179 9.35 -15.90 5.39
N CYS A 180 8.88 -14.66 5.52
CA CYS A 180 9.07 -13.60 4.54
C CYS A 180 10.44 -12.92 4.67
N VAL A 181 11.10 -13.03 5.83
CA VAL A 181 12.30 -12.26 6.16
C VAL A 181 13.40 -12.35 5.09
N PRO A 182 13.78 -13.54 4.57
CA PRO A 182 14.83 -13.62 3.57
C PRO A 182 14.49 -12.87 2.27
N ALA A 183 13.25 -12.96 1.81
CA ALA A 183 12.81 -12.30 0.57
C ALA A 183 12.70 -10.78 0.76
N LEU A 184 12.17 -10.32 1.89
CA LEU A 184 12.08 -8.90 2.22
C LEU A 184 13.45 -8.25 2.39
N ARG A 185 14.42 -8.96 3.00
CA ARG A 185 15.81 -8.47 3.11
C ARG A 185 16.45 -8.22 1.74
N ARG A 186 16.28 -9.13 0.78
CA ARG A 186 16.77 -8.92 -0.59
C ARG A 186 16.23 -7.63 -1.22
N LEU A 187 14.98 -7.28 -0.93
CA LEU A 187 14.38 -6.02 -1.39
C LEU A 187 14.96 -4.80 -0.69
N VAL A 188 15.26 -4.90 0.60
CA VAL A 188 15.96 -3.83 1.33
C VAL A 188 17.36 -3.60 0.78
N ASP A 189 18.09 -4.68 0.46
CA ASP A 189 19.49 -4.61 0.05
C ASP A 189 19.66 -4.18 -1.41
N ALA A 190 18.77 -4.62 -2.31
CA ALA A 190 18.94 -4.45 -3.76
C ALA A 190 17.64 -4.19 -4.54
N GLY A 191 16.51 -4.00 -3.85
CA GLY A 191 15.21 -3.76 -4.50
C GLY A 191 15.00 -2.31 -4.95
N PRO A 192 13.97 -2.07 -5.77
CA PRO A 192 13.52 -0.71 -6.08
C PRO A 192 13.24 0.07 -4.78
N PRO A 193 13.65 1.35 -4.65
CA PRO A 193 13.57 2.09 -3.39
C PRO A 193 12.16 2.12 -2.77
N ALA A 194 11.11 2.24 -3.59
CA ALA A 194 9.72 2.19 -3.12
C ALA A 194 9.36 0.85 -2.45
N LEU A 195 9.78 -0.27 -3.04
CA LEU A 195 9.55 -1.61 -2.50
C LEU A 195 10.43 -1.88 -1.27
N ALA A 196 11.65 -1.34 -1.24
CA ALA A 196 12.52 -1.37 -0.07
C ALA A 196 11.85 -0.69 1.13
N ILE A 197 11.20 0.47 0.96
CA ILE A 197 10.45 1.15 2.03
C ILE A 197 9.36 0.22 2.60
N HIS A 198 8.56 -0.43 1.75
CA HIS A 198 7.52 -1.35 2.22
C HIS A 198 8.12 -2.55 2.97
N ALA A 199 9.22 -3.12 2.45
CA ALA A 199 9.92 -4.22 3.11
C ALA A 199 10.49 -3.81 4.47
N MET A 200 11.08 -2.61 4.58
CA MET A 200 11.53 -2.04 5.85
C MET A 200 10.39 -1.88 6.85
N ASN A 201 9.19 -1.45 6.42
CA ASN A 201 8.04 -1.37 7.31
C ASN A 201 7.67 -2.75 7.88
N VAL A 202 7.54 -3.76 7.02
CA VAL A 202 7.18 -5.13 7.44
C VAL A 202 8.23 -5.71 8.40
N LEU A 203 9.51 -5.62 8.04
CA LEU A 203 10.62 -6.12 8.85
C LEU A 203 10.75 -5.37 10.19
N SER A 204 10.50 -4.05 10.21
CA SER A 204 10.56 -3.26 11.45
C SER A 204 9.44 -3.65 12.41
N GLY A 205 8.25 -3.95 11.88
CA GLY A 205 7.11 -4.46 12.65
C GLY A 205 7.42 -5.83 13.25
N HIS A 206 7.91 -6.75 12.43
CA HIS A 206 8.30 -8.07 12.89
C HIS A 206 9.37 -8.02 13.99
N ARG A 207 10.42 -7.21 13.84
CA ARG A 207 11.44 -7.01 14.89
C ARG A 207 10.87 -6.42 16.16
N TYR A 208 9.87 -5.53 16.05
CA TYR A 208 9.20 -5.01 17.22
C TYR A 208 8.44 -6.12 17.96
N GLU A 209 7.69 -6.94 17.23
CA GLU A 209 6.92 -8.07 17.77
C GLU A 209 7.80 -9.15 18.41
N THR A 210 8.99 -9.43 17.85
CA THR A 210 9.92 -10.43 18.37
C THR A 210 10.83 -9.92 19.49
N GLY A 211 10.76 -8.64 19.85
CA GLY A 211 11.58 -8.05 20.92
C GLY A 211 12.93 -7.50 20.48
N GLU A 212 13.26 -7.53 19.18
CA GLU A 212 14.48 -6.96 18.60
C GLU A 212 14.38 -5.42 18.46
N TRP A 213 14.05 -4.72 19.54
CA TRP A 213 13.66 -3.31 19.55
C TRP A 213 14.72 -2.34 19.03
N ASP A 214 16.00 -2.61 19.25
CA ASP A 214 17.09 -1.80 18.70
C ASP A 214 17.19 -1.98 17.18
N GLY A 215 17.01 -3.21 16.70
CA GLY A 215 16.96 -3.52 15.29
C GLY A 215 15.73 -2.95 14.59
N ALA A 216 14.58 -2.94 15.28
CA ALA A 216 13.35 -2.28 14.81
C ALA A 216 13.55 -0.76 14.72
N GLY A 217 14.19 -0.15 15.71
CA GLY A 217 14.46 1.28 15.76
C GLY A 217 15.39 1.76 14.64
N ARG A 218 16.49 1.04 14.37
CA ARG A 218 17.39 1.35 13.25
C ARG A 218 16.66 1.26 11.91
N LEU A 219 15.96 0.15 11.68
CA LEU A 219 15.25 -0.04 10.41
C LEU A 219 14.13 0.98 10.20
N ALA A 220 13.45 1.39 11.27
CA ALA A 220 12.47 2.46 11.20
C ALA A 220 13.09 3.83 10.91
N ALA A 221 14.28 4.13 11.44
CA ALA A 221 15.00 5.36 11.12
C ALA A 221 15.44 5.38 9.63
N ASP A 222 16.02 4.30 9.13
CA ASP A 222 16.45 4.17 7.74
C ASP A 222 15.26 4.30 6.77
N GLY A 223 14.15 3.62 7.08
CA GLY A 223 12.91 3.70 6.31
C GLY A 223 12.28 5.08 6.33
N LEU A 224 12.32 5.79 7.45
CA LEU A 224 11.86 7.17 7.57
C LEU A 224 12.69 8.11 6.70
N GLU A 225 14.02 8.01 6.77
CA GLU A 225 14.93 8.84 5.98
C GLU A 225 14.72 8.62 4.48
N LEU A 226 14.65 7.36 4.05
CA LEU A 226 14.40 7.00 2.64
C LEU A 226 13.02 7.50 2.18
N SER A 227 11.99 7.37 3.01
CA SER A 227 10.65 7.86 2.71
C SER A 227 10.60 9.38 2.55
N ASP A 228 11.21 10.13 3.47
CA ASP A 228 11.25 11.60 3.42
C ASP A 228 12.05 12.08 2.19
N ARG A 229 13.18 11.44 1.87
CA ARG A 229 14.00 11.75 0.68
C ARG A 229 13.24 11.55 -0.63
N LEU A 230 12.39 10.53 -0.73
CA LEU A 230 11.65 10.19 -1.94
C LEU A 230 10.24 10.79 -2.00
N GLY A 231 9.80 11.45 -0.93
CA GLY A 231 8.49 12.10 -0.83
C GLY A 231 7.33 11.17 -0.43
N TYR A 232 7.61 9.96 0.05
CA TYR A 232 6.59 9.02 0.55
C TYR A 232 6.13 9.37 1.97
N ARG A 233 5.45 10.52 2.11
CA ARG A 233 5.03 11.06 3.41
C ARG A 233 4.09 10.14 4.19
N LEU A 234 3.26 9.34 3.51
CA LEU A 234 2.40 8.35 4.17
C LEU A 234 3.24 7.21 4.76
N LEU A 235 4.18 6.65 4.00
CA LEU A 235 5.06 5.59 4.47
C LEU A 235 5.98 6.08 5.59
N ALA A 236 6.42 7.33 5.54
CA ALA A 236 7.13 7.99 6.64
C ALA A 236 6.32 7.99 7.96
N GLN A 237 4.98 8.03 7.90
CA GLN A 237 4.15 7.94 9.11
C GLN A 237 4.24 6.57 9.77
N LEU A 238 4.32 5.49 8.99
CA LEU A 238 4.41 4.13 9.52
C LEU A 238 5.66 3.98 10.41
N PHE A 239 6.77 4.58 9.98
CA PHE A 239 8.01 4.57 10.75
C PHE A 239 7.97 5.49 11.97
N ARG A 240 7.37 6.68 11.86
CA ARG A 240 7.16 7.57 13.04
C ARG A 240 6.28 6.88 14.08
N HIS A 241 5.24 6.18 13.65
CA HIS A 241 4.40 5.36 14.52
C HIS A 241 5.22 4.24 15.18
N ARG A 242 6.02 3.48 14.42
CA ARG A 242 6.94 2.46 14.96
C ARG A 242 7.90 3.01 16.00
N GLN A 243 8.48 4.18 15.76
CA GLN A 243 9.35 4.88 16.72
C GLN A 243 8.59 5.31 17.97
N GLY A 244 7.35 5.77 17.83
CA GLY A 244 6.49 6.14 18.96
C GLY A 244 6.14 4.94 19.83
N MET A 245 5.80 3.80 19.22
CA MET A 245 5.58 2.54 19.93
C MET A 245 6.82 2.11 20.70
N LEU A 246 8.01 2.19 20.10
CA LEU A 246 9.28 1.88 20.76
C LEU A 246 9.58 2.80 21.93
N ALA A 247 9.30 4.11 21.81
CA ALA A 247 9.46 5.06 22.89
C ALA A 247 8.53 4.72 24.07
N ALA A 248 7.25 4.46 23.78
CA ALA A 248 6.28 4.04 24.78
C ALA A 248 6.68 2.73 25.48
N THR A 249 7.14 1.72 24.73
CA THR A 249 7.65 0.45 25.29
C THR A 249 8.85 0.64 26.21
N ARG A 250 9.67 1.67 25.97
CA ARG A 250 10.82 2.02 26.82
C ARG A 250 10.47 2.98 27.98
N GLY A 251 9.21 3.38 28.10
CA GLY A 251 8.76 4.34 29.13
C GLY A 251 9.08 5.80 28.83
N ASP A 252 9.52 6.13 27.62
CA ASP A 252 9.77 7.51 27.17
C ASP A 252 8.47 8.12 26.64
N ASN A 253 7.59 8.49 27.57
CA ASN A 253 6.25 8.98 27.28
C ASN A 253 6.26 10.33 26.54
N ASP A 254 7.19 11.24 26.88
CA ASP A 254 7.31 12.54 26.23
C ASP A 254 7.64 12.35 24.74
N ARG A 255 8.59 11.47 24.42
CA ARG A 255 8.94 11.16 23.04
C ARG A 255 7.82 10.45 22.31
N ALA A 256 7.13 9.53 22.98
CA ALA A 256 5.98 8.84 22.41
C ALA A 256 4.85 9.83 22.05
N GLU A 257 4.57 10.80 22.92
CA GLU A 257 3.58 11.85 22.68
C GLU A 257 4.00 12.77 21.52
N GLU A 258 5.25 13.24 21.49
CA GLU A 258 5.76 14.06 20.38
C GLU A 258 5.59 13.34 19.02
N LEU A 259 5.96 12.06 18.97
CA LEU A 259 5.83 11.24 17.76
C LEU A 259 4.37 10.98 17.40
N ALA A 260 3.49 10.75 18.38
CA ALA A 260 2.06 10.58 18.16
C ALA A 260 1.42 11.85 17.59
N VAL A 261 1.78 13.04 18.12
CA VAL A 261 1.32 14.33 17.58
C VAL A 261 1.80 14.51 16.15
N ARG A 262 3.08 14.22 15.86
CA ARG A 262 3.64 14.33 14.51
C ARG A 262 3.06 13.31 13.52
N ALA A 263 2.64 12.15 14.02
CA ALA A 263 1.94 11.12 13.25
C ALA A 263 0.45 11.47 13.05
N SER A 264 -0.13 12.29 13.94
CA SER A 264 -1.52 12.71 13.89
C SER A 264 -1.78 13.63 12.70
N PRO A 265 -2.92 13.47 12.01
CA PRO A 265 -3.39 14.43 11.01
C PRO A 265 -3.55 15.85 11.58
N ARG A 266 -3.75 15.99 12.91
CA ARG A 266 -4.05 17.27 13.57
C ARG A 266 -2.87 18.22 13.71
N SER A 267 -1.62 17.77 13.60
CA SER A 267 -0.46 18.67 13.61
C SER A 267 -0.29 19.42 12.27
N ARG A 268 -1.28 19.36 11.37
CA ARG A 268 -1.15 19.70 9.95
C ARG A 268 -2.26 20.59 9.39
N GLY A 269 -2.69 21.61 10.14
CA GLY A 269 -3.48 22.74 9.62
C GLY A 269 -4.76 22.37 8.87
N ASP A 270 -5.91 22.60 9.51
CA ASP A 270 -7.26 22.58 8.92
C ASP A 270 -7.77 21.27 8.33
N TRP A 271 -8.43 20.48 9.19
CA TRP A 271 -9.57 19.67 8.79
C TRP A 271 -10.68 19.81 9.84
N ARG A 272 -11.85 20.29 9.41
CA ARG A 272 -13.11 20.21 10.14
C ARG A 272 -13.88 18.98 9.64
N TRP A 273 -14.44 18.22 10.58
CA TRP A 273 -15.38 17.13 10.29
C TRP A 273 -16.62 17.64 9.57
#